data_AF-A0A967YD16-F1
#
_entry.id   AF-A0A967YD16-F1
#
_cell.length_a   1.000
_cell.length_b   1.000
_cell.length_c   1.000
_cell.angle_alpha   90.00
_cell.angle_beta   90.00
_cell.angle_gamma   90.00
#
_symmetry.space_group_name_H-M   'P 1'
#
loop_
_entity.id
_entity.type
_entity.pdbx_description
1 polymer ?
#
loop_
_entity_poly.entity_id
_entity_poly.type
_entity_poly.pdbx_seq_one_letter_code
_entity_poly.pdbx_strand_id
1 'polypeptide(L)'
;LAVFTSTLFVGNYKITDRALQEAAQKVPAERLEMLEPIKNQQMTSKSEMLSSINKLLNADQSLSDYQLGEYKFWILKAAATGPFTDYTITFFILSIILASVGGLIYFLPKLKDLPGIKNNHMFFSSTMSRGLIGIILGIYLIGFYVLLYWYPTQIVNAVNLVEPVSQWLRNQPADRWFLYGFLYTIAVAVMGIRMFIKYRHSRYHLVRTASVIFFQFGFAFLIPTILERLNQPSMDFKNAWPLNYSFFMDWNLSNLLQSGNLGLFILFWGIVLAVIVVPVMTYFLGKRWYCSWVCGCGGLAETLGDPFRQLSDKSLRAWKIERWIVHSVLVFAVVMTVMQISNFISNGKLFADYTWRVNQAYSFLIGAAFAGV
;
A
#
# COMPACT_ATOMS: atom_id res chain seq x y z
N LEU A 1 -9.26 -12.35 11.26
CA LEU A 1 -8.75 -11.16 11.99
C LEU A 1 -7.83 -11.53 13.14
N ALA A 2 -8.28 -12.26 14.17
CA ALA A 2 -7.45 -12.62 15.34
C ALA A 2 -6.13 -13.31 14.95
N VAL A 3 -6.18 -14.29 14.05
CA VAL A 3 -5.00 -14.99 13.51
C VAL A 3 -4.06 -14.05 12.74
N PHE A 4 -4.60 -13.06 12.03
CA PHE A 4 -3.78 -12.07 11.34
C PHE A 4 -3.09 -11.13 12.34
N THR A 5 -3.83 -10.65 13.34
CA THR A 5 -3.29 -9.76 14.38
C THR A 5 -2.25 -10.45 15.27
N SER A 6 -2.37 -11.76 15.52
CA SER A 6 -1.38 -12.50 16.32
C SER A 6 -0.01 -12.59 15.66
N THR A 7 0.09 -12.42 14.33
CA THR A 7 1.37 -12.36 13.61
C THR A 7 2.30 -11.26 14.11
N LEU A 8 1.74 -10.18 14.68
CA LEU A 8 2.51 -9.07 15.22
C LEU A 8 3.30 -9.45 16.48
N PHE A 9 2.75 -10.38 17.27
CA PHE A 9 3.22 -10.69 18.63
C PHE A 9 3.91 -12.04 18.75
N VAL A 10 3.55 -13.01 17.91
CA VAL A 10 4.07 -14.38 17.99
C VAL A 10 5.11 -14.61 16.89
N GLY A 11 6.24 -15.22 17.22
CA GLY A 11 7.25 -15.66 16.26
C GLY A 11 8.59 -15.96 16.93
N ASN A 12 9.36 -16.88 16.34
CA ASN A 12 10.75 -17.11 16.70
C ASN A 12 11.64 -16.56 15.59
N TYR A 13 12.89 -16.24 15.90
CA TYR A 13 13.84 -15.70 14.94
C TYR A 13 15.17 -16.41 15.07
N LYS A 14 15.70 -16.92 13.97
CA LYS A 14 16.98 -17.60 13.88
C LYS A 14 17.62 -17.31 12.52
N ILE A 15 18.81 -16.73 12.54
CA ILE A 15 19.58 -16.47 11.32
C ILE A 15 20.26 -17.79 10.91
N THR A 16 19.75 -18.43 9.87
CA THR A 16 20.30 -19.65 9.26
C THR A 16 21.00 -19.32 7.94
N ASP A 17 21.79 -20.24 7.39
CA ASP A 17 22.40 -20.05 6.06
C ASP A 17 21.35 -19.80 4.97
N ARG A 18 20.21 -20.51 5.05
CA ARG A 18 19.07 -20.28 4.16
C ARG A 18 18.49 -18.87 4.31
N ALA A 19 18.37 -18.38 5.54
CA ALA A 19 17.89 -17.02 5.80
C ALA A 19 18.84 -15.96 5.22
N LEU A 20 20.16 -16.16 5.33
CA LEU A 20 21.14 -15.25 4.72
C LEU A 20 21.06 -15.28 3.18
N GLN A 21 20.88 -16.45 2.57
CA GLN A 21 20.67 -16.58 1.13
C GLN A 21 19.40 -15.87 0.64
N GLU A 22 18.29 -15.95 1.39
CA GLU A 22 17.07 -15.22 1.06
C GLU A 22 17.27 -13.71 1.21
N ALA A 23 17.91 -13.26 2.29
CA ALA A 23 18.20 -11.85 2.51
C ALA A 23 19.17 -11.26 1.47
N ALA A 24 20.08 -12.07 0.91
CA ALA A 24 21.04 -11.65 -0.11
C ALA A 24 20.41 -11.13 -1.40
N GLN A 25 19.13 -11.43 -1.65
CA GLN A 25 18.40 -10.87 -2.80
C GLN A 25 18.17 -9.36 -2.68
N LYS A 26 18.19 -8.81 -1.47
CA LYS A 26 17.84 -7.40 -1.17
C LYS A 26 18.86 -6.69 -0.28
N VAL A 27 19.78 -7.43 0.32
CA VAL A 27 20.81 -6.92 1.23
C VAL A 27 22.19 -7.27 0.67
N PRO A 28 23.14 -6.31 0.59
CA PRO A 28 24.49 -6.59 0.11
C PRO A 28 25.21 -7.66 0.97
N ALA A 29 26.02 -8.50 0.33
CA ALA A 29 26.72 -9.61 1.00
C ALA A 29 27.59 -9.14 2.18
N GLU A 30 28.32 -8.03 2.02
CA GLU A 30 29.15 -7.41 3.07
C GLU A 30 28.37 -7.15 4.37
N ARG A 31 27.09 -6.81 4.25
CA ARG A 31 26.21 -6.55 5.41
C ARG A 31 25.73 -7.82 6.08
N LEU A 32 25.59 -8.89 5.32
CA LEU A 32 25.17 -10.20 5.81
C LEU A 32 26.32 -10.90 6.55
N GLU A 33 27.57 -10.70 6.12
CA GLU A 33 28.76 -11.21 6.81
C GLU A 33 28.89 -10.65 8.23
N MET A 34 28.47 -9.40 8.45
CA MET A 34 28.45 -8.79 9.79
C MET A 34 27.54 -9.52 10.78
N LEU A 35 26.61 -10.37 10.30
CA LEU A 35 25.67 -11.13 11.13
C LEU A 35 26.19 -12.49 11.59
N GLU A 36 27.37 -12.92 11.14
CA GLU A 36 28.01 -14.17 11.58
C GLU A 36 28.05 -14.35 13.11
N PRO A 37 28.31 -13.32 13.95
CA PRO A 37 28.35 -13.47 15.41
C PRO A 37 27.02 -13.92 16.05
N ILE A 38 25.89 -13.64 15.39
CA ILE A 38 24.55 -13.98 15.89
C ILE A 38 23.88 -15.10 15.09
N LYS A 39 24.63 -15.71 14.17
CA LYS A 39 24.18 -16.84 13.37
C LYS A 39 23.82 -18.02 14.25
N ASN A 40 22.76 -18.74 13.88
CA ASN A 40 22.21 -19.88 14.58
C ASN A 40 21.73 -19.65 16.03
N GLN A 41 21.80 -18.42 16.55
CA GLN A 41 21.17 -18.07 17.82
C GLN A 41 19.66 -17.93 17.63
N GLN A 42 18.89 -18.68 18.42
CA GLN A 42 17.43 -18.61 18.40
C GLN A 42 16.96 -17.58 19.43
N MET A 43 16.17 -16.62 18.97
CA MET A 43 15.56 -15.57 19.80
C MET A 43 14.04 -15.67 19.70
N THR A 44 13.36 -15.60 20.85
CA THR A 44 11.89 -15.68 20.92
C THR A 44 11.22 -14.32 20.78
N SER A 45 12.00 -13.23 20.85
CA SER A 45 11.51 -11.87 20.69
C SER A 45 12.08 -11.20 19.45
N LYS A 46 11.19 -10.52 18.71
CA LYS A 46 11.54 -9.65 17.58
C LYS A 46 12.44 -8.49 18.03
N SER A 47 12.17 -7.90 19.19
CA SER A 47 12.93 -6.75 19.68
C SER A 47 14.38 -7.13 20.01
N GLU A 48 14.59 -8.33 20.54
CA GLU A 48 15.90 -8.87 20.85
C GLU A 48 16.72 -9.06 19.57
N MET A 49 16.15 -9.77 18.58
CA MET A 49 16.78 -9.98 17.27
C MET A 49 17.09 -8.64 16.57
N LEU A 50 16.15 -7.70 16.56
CA LEU A 50 16.37 -6.38 15.98
C LEU A 50 17.46 -5.60 16.72
N SER A 51 17.55 -5.70 18.04
CA SER A 51 18.60 -5.02 18.81
C SER A 51 19.99 -5.57 18.47
N SER A 52 20.11 -6.88 18.27
CA SER A 52 21.34 -7.56 17.88
C SER A 52 21.77 -7.17 16.47
N ILE A 53 20.83 -7.22 15.51
CA ILE A 53 21.05 -6.74 14.14
C ILE A 53 21.47 -5.26 14.13
N ASN A 54 20.79 -4.43 14.93
CA ASN A 54 21.07 -3.00 14.99
C ASN A 54 22.48 -2.70 15.52
N LYS A 55 22.93 -3.41 16.55
CA LYS A 55 24.29 -3.25 17.09
C LYS A 55 25.37 -3.55 16.05
N LEU A 56 25.13 -4.57 15.21
CA LEU A 56 26.08 -4.99 14.18
C LEU A 56 26.07 -4.05 12.97
N LEU A 57 24.89 -3.67 12.48
CA LEU A 57 24.78 -2.81 11.29
C LEU A 57 25.04 -1.33 11.57
N ASN A 58 24.69 -0.79 12.75
CA ASN A 58 24.96 0.62 13.11
C ASN A 58 26.42 0.91 13.42
N ALA A 59 27.25 -0.12 13.57
CA ALA A 59 28.70 0.08 13.70
C ALA A 59 29.29 0.74 12.44
N ASP A 60 28.58 0.68 11.31
CA ASP A 60 28.95 1.37 10.09
C ASP A 60 28.17 2.69 9.92
N GLN A 61 28.89 3.82 9.95
CA GLN A 61 28.35 5.17 9.80
C GLN A 61 27.96 5.53 8.36
N SER A 62 28.22 4.66 7.38
CA SER A 62 27.92 4.92 5.96
C SER A 62 26.45 4.72 5.55
N LEU A 63 25.64 4.08 6.41
CA LEU A 63 24.25 3.75 6.08
C LEU A 63 23.29 4.89 6.44
N SER A 64 22.42 5.26 5.49
CA SER A 64 21.26 6.11 5.81
C SER A 64 20.24 5.35 6.65
N ASP A 65 19.48 6.06 7.49
CA ASP A 65 18.43 5.48 8.35
C ASP A 65 17.40 4.66 7.56
N TYR A 66 17.09 5.11 6.33
CA TYR A 66 16.17 4.41 5.44
C TYR A 66 16.74 3.06 4.98
N GLN A 67 17.99 3.03 4.50
CA GLN A 67 18.63 1.78 4.05
C GLN A 67 18.77 0.78 5.20
N LEU A 68 19.15 1.27 6.37
CA LEU A 68 19.22 0.47 7.58
C LEU A 68 17.86 -0.15 7.94
N GLY A 69 16.78 0.62 7.81
CA GLY A 69 15.40 0.14 8.00
C GLY A 69 15.03 -0.98 7.03
N GLU A 70 15.33 -0.82 5.74
CA GLU A 70 15.08 -1.85 4.71
C GLU A 70 15.89 -3.12 4.97
N TYR A 71 17.19 -3.01 5.29
CA TYR A 71 18.02 -4.19 5.57
C TYR A 71 17.53 -4.95 6.78
N LYS A 72 17.18 -4.25 7.87
CA LYS A 72 16.57 -4.87 9.06
C LYS A 72 15.30 -5.62 8.71
N PHE A 73 14.45 -5.06 7.85
CA PHE A 73 13.22 -5.72 7.40
C PHE A 73 13.51 -7.03 6.68
N TRP A 74 14.39 -7.02 5.68
CA TRP A 74 14.72 -8.21 4.88
C TRP A 74 15.43 -9.30 5.70
N ILE A 75 16.40 -8.92 6.54
CA ILE A 75 17.11 -9.86 7.43
C ILE A 75 16.13 -10.48 8.42
N LEU A 76 15.31 -9.68 9.09
CA LEU A 76 14.37 -10.18 10.09
C LEU A 76 13.29 -11.07 9.47
N LYS A 77 12.78 -10.71 8.28
CA LYS A 77 11.82 -11.53 7.53
C LYS A 77 12.39 -12.91 7.23
N ALA A 78 13.61 -12.97 6.69
CA ALA A 78 14.28 -14.21 6.35
C ALA A 78 14.66 -15.03 7.60
N ALA A 79 14.97 -14.36 8.71
CA ALA A 79 15.28 -15.01 9.98
C ALA A 79 14.04 -15.52 10.73
N ALA A 80 12.82 -15.16 10.31
CA ALA A 80 11.60 -15.60 10.97
C ALA A 80 11.45 -17.13 10.88
N THR A 81 11.18 -17.75 12.02
CA THR A 81 10.93 -19.19 12.18
C THR A 81 9.71 -19.42 13.05
N GLY A 82 9.08 -20.59 12.95
CA GLY A 82 7.92 -20.97 13.76
C GLY A 82 6.61 -20.96 12.97
N PRO A 83 5.45 -20.84 13.64
CA PRO A 83 4.17 -21.29 13.09
C PRO A 83 3.78 -20.60 11.78
N PHE A 84 4.05 -19.30 11.66
CA PHE A 84 3.66 -18.50 10.48
C PHE A 84 4.54 -18.75 9.25
N THR A 85 5.78 -19.24 9.43
CA THR A 85 6.69 -19.60 8.34
C THR A 85 6.61 -21.10 8.03
N ASP A 86 6.53 -21.93 9.06
CA ASP A 86 6.54 -23.39 8.94
C ASP A 86 5.19 -23.90 8.41
N TYR A 87 4.08 -23.27 8.81
CA TYR A 87 2.72 -23.58 8.36
C TYR A 87 2.08 -22.41 7.60
N THR A 88 2.87 -21.74 6.77
CA THR A 88 2.47 -20.53 6.03
C THR A 88 1.11 -20.66 5.35
N ILE A 89 0.87 -21.74 4.60
CA ILE A 89 -0.38 -21.96 3.85
C ILE A 89 -1.58 -22.06 4.81
N THR A 90 -1.44 -22.77 5.92
CA THR A 90 -2.51 -22.94 6.91
C THR A 90 -2.88 -21.59 7.51
N PHE A 91 -1.88 -20.81 7.95
CA PHE A 91 -2.13 -19.49 8.53
C PHE A 91 -2.62 -18.48 7.49
N PHE A 92 -2.19 -18.56 6.24
CA PHE A 92 -2.73 -17.79 5.12
C PHE A 92 -4.23 -18.07 4.93
N ILE A 93 -4.63 -19.34 4.90
CA ILE A 93 -6.04 -19.74 4.76
C ILE A 93 -6.86 -19.25 5.96
N LEU A 94 -6.38 -19.48 7.19
CA LEU A 94 -7.10 -19.10 8.42
C LEU A 94 -7.22 -17.58 8.61
N SER A 95 -6.26 -16.81 8.13
CA SER A 95 -6.23 -15.36 8.33
C SER A 95 -6.96 -14.59 7.22
N ILE A 96 -6.66 -14.89 5.95
CA ILE A 96 -7.11 -14.10 4.80
C ILE A 96 -8.30 -14.77 4.11
N ILE A 97 -8.17 -16.04 3.73
CA ILE A 97 -9.22 -16.74 2.96
C ILE A 97 -10.48 -16.92 3.81
N LEU A 98 -10.33 -17.41 5.04
CA LEU A 98 -11.45 -17.60 5.96
C LEU A 98 -12.15 -16.28 6.29
N ALA A 99 -11.41 -15.18 6.42
CA ALA A 99 -12.00 -13.85 6.62
C ALA A 99 -12.81 -13.39 5.39
N SER A 100 -12.26 -13.62 4.19
CA SER A 100 -12.92 -13.29 2.92
C SER A 100 -14.20 -14.10 2.74
N VAL A 101 -14.12 -15.42 2.94
CA VAL A 101 -15.26 -16.34 2.88
C VAL A 101 -16.30 -16.01 3.96
N GLY A 102 -15.88 -15.70 5.19
CA GLY A 102 -16.78 -15.25 6.25
C GLY A 102 -17.56 -13.99 5.88
N GLY A 103 -16.89 -13.02 5.22
CA GLY A 103 -17.56 -11.86 4.65
C GLY A 103 -18.60 -12.24 3.60
N LEU A 104 -18.27 -13.13 2.67
CA LEU A 104 -19.19 -13.61 1.64
C LEU A 104 -20.38 -14.36 2.23
N ILE A 105 -20.16 -15.26 3.21
CA ILE A 105 -21.24 -15.97 3.92
C ILE A 105 -22.19 -14.98 4.60
N TYR A 106 -21.68 -13.87 5.13
CA TYR A 106 -22.51 -12.82 5.71
C TYR A 106 -23.29 -12.00 4.67
N PHE A 107 -22.76 -11.80 3.47
CA PHE A 107 -23.40 -10.98 2.42
C PHE A 107 -24.36 -11.76 1.53
N LEU A 108 -24.04 -13.01 1.16
CA LEU A 108 -24.82 -13.82 0.21
C LEU A 108 -26.30 -14.01 0.61
N PRO A 109 -26.66 -14.26 1.89
CA PRO A 109 -28.06 -14.37 2.30
C PRO A 109 -28.90 -13.12 2.02
N LYS A 110 -28.26 -11.93 1.95
CA LYS A 110 -28.93 -10.65 1.66
C LYS A 110 -29.41 -10.53 0.22
N LEU A 111 -29.14 -11.52 -0.64
CA LEU A 111 -29.80 -11.64 -1.95
C LEU A 111 -31.32 -11.85 -1.83
N LYS A 112 -31.78 -12.48 -0.73
CA LYS A 112 -33.21 -12.69 -0.43
C LYS A 112 -33.92 -11.39 -0.06
N ASP A 113 -33.17 -10.40 0.42
CA ASP A 113 -33.70 -9.09 0.81
C ASP A 113 -34.01 -8.24 -0.42
N LEU A 114 -35.04 -7.39 -0.36
CA LEU A 114 -35.32 -6.41 -1.42
C LEU A 114 -34.09 -5.54 -1.76
N PRO A 115 -33.82 -5.28 -3.06
CA PRO A 115 -32.71 -4.44 -3.48
C PRO A 115 -32.96 -2.97 -3.09
N GLY A 116 -31.90 -2.22 -2.82
CA GLY A 116 -32.05 -0.78 -2.53
C GLY A 116 -31.19 -0.27 -1.38
N ILE A 117 -31.25 1.05 -1.19
CA ILE A 117 -30.58 1.74 -0.09
C ILE A 117 -31.40 1.51 1.18
N LYS A 118 -30.87 0.69 2.10
CA LYS A 118 -31.43 0.50 3.44
C LYS A 118 -30.50 1.17 4.43
N ASN A 119 -30.93 2.31 4.98
CA ASN A 119 -30.18 3.10 5.97
C ASN A 119 -30.73 2.88 7.38
N ASN A 120 -31.29 1.69 7.64
CA ASN A 120 -31.97 1.40 8.89
C ASN A 120 -30.95 1.27 10.02
N HIS A 121 -31.17 1.99 11.13
CA HIS A 121 -30.38 1.93 12.37
C HIS A 121 -28.87 2.23 12.24
N MET A 122 -28.41 2.87 11.17
CA MET A 122 -26.97 3.16 11.00
C MET A 122 -26.41 4.04 12.12
N PHE A 123 -27.18 5.01 12.62
CA PHE A 123 -26.76 5.90 13.72
C PHE A 123 -26.68 5.19 15.08
N PHE A 124 -27.44 4.11 15.27
CA PHE A 124 -27.49 3.34 16.52
C PHE A 124 -26.53 2.15 16.53
N SER A 125 -25.95 1.81 15.38
CA SER A 125 -25.01 0.71 15.24
C SER A 125 -23.65 1.08 15.84
N SER A 126 -23.19 0.33 16.85
CA SER A 126 -21.87 0.54 17.48
C SER A 126 -20.68 0.39 16.51
N THR A 127 -20.86 -0.35 15.40
CA THR A 127 -19.83 -0.54 14.36
C THR A 127 -19.81 0.55 13.30
N MET A 128 -20.94 1.23 13.05
CA MET A 128 -21.10 2.21 11.97
C MET A 128 -21.30 3.66 12.47
N SER A 129 -21.42 3.86 13.77
CA SER A 129 -21.45 5.17 14.43
C SER A 129 -20.14 5.44 15.17
N ARG A 130 -20.04 6.58 15.89
CA ARG A 130 -18.92 6.87 16.81
C ARG A 130 -18.96 6.02 18.10
N GLY A 131 -19.42 4.77 17.99
CA GLY A 131 -19.46 3.80 19.07
C GLY A 131 -18.09 3.14 19.31
N LEU A 132 -17.95 2.46 20.44
CA LEU A 132 -16.70 1.84 20.87
C LEU A 132 -16.11 0.91 19.80
N ILE A 133 -16.93 0.06 19.19
CA ILE A 133 -16.46 -0.92 18.20
C ILE A 133 -15.97 -0.22 16.93
N GLY A 134 -16.69 0.81 16.46
CA GLY A 134 -16.26 1.63 15.32
C GLY A 134 -14.93 2.35 15.59
N ILE A 135 -14.74 2.89 16.80
CA ILE A 135 -13.48 3.53 17.21
C ILE A 135 -12.34 2.51 17.27
N ILE A 136 -12.56 1.34 17.88
CA ILE A 136 -11.56 0.25 17.93
C ILE A 136 -11.17 -0.18 16.51
N LEU A 137 -12.14 -0.32 15.60
CA LEU A 137 -11.87 -0.65 14.20
C LEU A 137 -11.05 0.45 13.51
N GLY A 138 -11.39 1.72 13.74
CA GLY A 138 -10.63 2.87 13.22
C GLY A 138 -9.18 2.88 13.71
N ILE A 139 -8.97 2.73 15.03
CA ILE A 139 -7.63 2.63 15.64
C ILE A 139 -6.87 1.43 15.08
N TYR A 140 -7.53 0.29 14.87
CA TYR A 140 -6.90 -0.90 14.29
C TYR A 140 -6.42 -0.66 12.85
N LEU A 141 -7.24 -0.03 12.00
CA LEU A 141 -6.88 0.26 10.61
C LEU A 141 -5.76 1.31 10.52
N ILE A 142 -5.84 2.38 11.31
CA ILE A 142 -4.79 3.40 11.41
C ILE A 142 -3.50 2.77 11.94
N GLY A 143 -3.58 2.00 13.01
CA GLY A 143 -2.44 1.30 13.60
C GLY A 143 -1.76 0.35 12.61
N PHE A 144 -2.54 -0.40 11.82
CA PHE A 144 -1.98 -1.21 10.73
C PHE A 144 -1.23 -0.35 9.71
N TYR A 145 -1.76 0.82 9.34
CA TYR A 145 -1.13 1.72 8.38
C TYR A 145 0.15 2.37 8.94
N VAL A 146 0.16 2.76 10.22
CA VAL A 146 1.35 3.20 10.97
C VAL A 146 2.44 2.13 10.94
N LEU A 147 2.08 0.87 11.23
CA LEU A 147 3.04 -0.24 11.16
C LEU A 147 3.55 -0.47 9.74
N LEU A 148 2.70 -0.31 8.74
CA LEU A 148 3.06 -0.50 7.33
C LEU A 148 4.08 0.55 6.85
N TYR A 149 3.92 1.81 7.23
CA TYR A 149 4.77 2.91 6.78
C TYR A 149 6.02 3.10 7.64
N TRP A 150 5.90 3.04 8.96
CA TRP A 150 6.98 3.46 9.88
C TRP A 150 7.67 2.28 10.58
N TYR A 151 6.97 1.16 10.77
CA TYR A 151 7.52 0.01 11.51
C TYR A 151 7.38 -1.31 10.73
N PRO A 152 7.90 -1.40 9.49
CA PRO A 152 7.68 -2.57 8.64
C PRO A 152 8.26 -3.86 9.21
N THR A 153 9.29 -3.77 10.06
CA THR A 153 9.85 -4.92 10.79
C THR A 153 8.80 -5.61 11.69
N GLN A 154 7.78 -4.89 12.14
CA GLN A 154 6.73 -5.44 12.99
C GLN A 154 5.77 -6.36 12.24
N ILE A 155 5.63 -6.20 10.92
CA ILE A 155 4.69 -6.96 10.09
C ILE A 155 5.34 -8.10 9.30
N VAL A 156 6.61 -8.44 9.55
CA VAL A 156 7.33 -9.49 8.80
C VAL A 156 6.59 -10.83 8.76
N ASN A 157 6.00 -11.27 9.87
CA ASN A 157 5.24 -12.52 9.90
C ASN A 157 3.94 -12.43 9.08
N ALA A 158 3.29 -11.26 9.05
CA ALA A 158 2.12 -11.02 8.19
C ALA A 158 2.51 -11.03 6.71
N VAL A 159 3.68 -10.48 6.37
CA VAL A 159 4.24 -10.52 5.00
C VAL A 159 4.57 -11.96 4.60
N ASN A 160 5.12 -12.77 5.51
CA ASN A 160 5.41 -14.18 5.25
C ASN A 160 4.15 -15.00 4.91
N LEU A 161 2.97 -14.62 5.42
CA LEU A 161 1.71 -15.30 5.05
C LEU A 161 1.40 -15.23 3.56
N VAL A 162 1.78 -14.13 2.90
CA VAL A 162 1.52 -13.92 1.46
C VAL A 162 2.71 -14.30 0.57
N GLU A 163 3.79 -14.83 1.17
CA GLU A 163 4.99 -15.31 0.47
C GLU A 163 4.67 -16.30 -0.65
N PRO A 164 3.85 -17.37 -0.46
CA PRO A 164 3.58 -18.33 -1.52
C PRO A 164 2.88 -17.69 -2.73
N VAL A 165 2.02 -16.70 -2.48
CA VAL A 165 1.31 -15.97 -3.53
C VAL A 165 2.25 -15.03 -4.28
N SER A 166 3.14 -14.33 -3.56
CA SER A 166 4.17 -13.46 -4.17
C SER A 166 5.11 -14.28 -5.05
N GLN A 167 5.60 -15.41 -4.55
CA GLN A 167 6.49 -16.29 -5.32
C GLN A 167 5.78 -16.83 -6.57
N TRP A 168 4.51 -17.24 -6.44
CA TRP A 168 3.73 -17.74 -7.57
C TRP A 168 3.46 -16.67 -8.64
N LEU A 169 3.12 -15.44 -8.26
CA LEU A 169 2.82 -14.35 -9.20
C LEU A 169 4.08 -13.67 -9.74
N ARG A 170 4.98 -13.24 -8.86
CA ARG A 170 6.11 -12.34 -9.14
C ARG A 170 7.47 -13.01 -9.19
N ASN A 171 7.60 -14.26 -8.72
CA ASN A 171 8.90 -14.92 -8.54
C ASN A 171 9.90 -14.06 -7.73
N GLN A 172 9.37 -13.35 -6.72
CA GLN A 172 10.10 -12.42 -5.85
C GLN A 172 9.57 -12.59 -4.42
N PRO A 173 10.39 -12.35 -3.39
CA PRO A 173 9.94 -12.44 -2.01
C PRO A 173 8.86 -11.41 -1.72
N ALA A 174 7.91 -11.75 -0.85
CA ALA A 174 6.85 -10.83 -0.48
C ALA A 174 7.44 -9.63 0.28
N ASP A 175 6.89 -8.46 0.01
CA ASP A 175 7.19 -7.23 0.71
C ASP A 175 5.91 -6.63 1.29
N ARG A 176 6.07 -5.60 2.13
CA ARG A 176 4.94 -4.93 2.78
C ARG A 176 3.95 -4.33 1.77
N TRP A 177 4.43 -3.87 0.61
CA TRP A 177 3.57 -3.28 -0.42
C TRP A 177 2.79 -4.35 -1.16
N PHE A 178 3.37 -5.53 -1.41
CA PHE A 178 2.62 -6.67 -1.90
C PHE A 178 1.52 -7.11 -0.94
N LEU A 179 1.83 -7.25 0.36
CA LEU A 179 0.83 -7.55 1.38
C LEU A 179 -0.30 -6.53 1.36
N TYR A 180 0.03 -5.24 1.35
CA TYR A 180 -0.94 -4.16 1.28
C TYR A 180 -1.82 -4.27 0.02
N GLY A 181 -1.21 -4.32 -1.16
CA GLY A 181 -1.93 -4.41 -2.44
C GLY A 181 -2.80 -5.66 -2.55
N PHE A 182 -2.34 -6.79 -2.00
CA PHE A 182 -3.09 -8.04 -1.97
C PHE A 182 -4.31 -7.96 -1.05
N LEU A 183 -4.13 -7.52 0.20
CA LEU A 183 -5.24 -7.30 1.14
C LEU A 183 -6.25 -6.29 0.59
N TYR A 184 -5.74 -5.23 -0.04
CA TYR A 184 -6.56 -4.20 -0.67
C TYR A 184 -7.44 -4.77 -1.79
N THR A 185 -6.84 -5.59 -2.66
CA THR A 185 -7.54 -6.21 -3.79
C THR A 185 -8.63 -7.18 -3.31
N ILE A 186 -8.33 -7.97 -2.27
CA ILE A 186 -9.33 -8.85 -1.63
C ILE A 186 -10.45 -8.04 -1.00
N ALA A 187 -10.13 -6.96 -0.26
CA ALA A 187 -11.13 -6.13 0.40
C ALA A 187 -12.07 -5.48 -0.63
N VAL A 188 -11.54 -4.92 -1.71
CA VAL A 188 -12.33 -4.33 -2.81
C VAL A 188 -13.19 -5.40 -3.50
N ALA A 189 -12.68 -6.62 -3.72
CA ALA A 189 -13.45 -7.70 -4.33
C ALA A 189 -14.62 -8.16 -3.44
N VAL A 190 -14.35 -8.48 -2.16
CA VAL A 190 -15.36 -8.95 -1.21
C VAL A 190 -16.42 -7.87 -0.95
N MET A 191 -16.01 -6.62 -0.75
CA MET A 191 -16.94 -5.50 -0.54
C MET A 191 -17.63 -5.06 -1.83
N GLY A 192 -17.01 -5.30 -2.98
CA GLY A 192 -17.62 -5.17 -4.30
C GLY A 192 -18.78 -6.13 -4.50
N ILE A 193 -18.63 -7.39 -4.08
CA ILE A 193 -19.73 -8.39 -4.09
C ILE A 193 -20.91 -7.92 -3.23
N ARG A 194 -20.65 -7.39 -2.03
CA ARG A 194 -21.69 -6.76 -1.19
C ARG A 194 -22.42 -5.64 -1.95
N MET A 195 -21.70 -4.79 -2.68
CA MET A 195 -22.32 -3.72 -3.47
C MET A 195 -23.14 -4.24 -4.64
N PHE A 196 -22.70 -5.29 -5.33
CA PHE A 196 -23.50 -5.95 -6.36
C PHE A 196 -24.84 -6.46 -5.78
N ILE A 197 -24.82 -7.10 -4.62
CA ILE A 197 -26.03 -7.60 -3.95
C ILE A 197 -26.98 -6.45 -3.57
N LYS A 198 -26.44 -5.38 -2.97
CA LYS A 198 -27.20 -4.21 -2.49
C LYS A 198 -27.80 -3.39 -3.63
N TYR A 199 -27.04 -3.13 -4.68
CA TYR A 199 -27.40 -2.22 -5.78
C TYR A 199 -27.75 -2.94 -7.09
N ARG A 200 -28.13 -4.23 -7.05
CA ARG A 200 -28.50 -5.03 -8.23
C ARG A 200 -29.59 -4.47 -9.13
N HIS A 201 -30.39 -3.53 -8.64
CA HIS A 201 -31.42 -2.85 -9.41
C HIS A 201 -30.88 -1.74 -10.32
N SER A 202 -29.67 -1.21 -10.05
CA SER A 202 -29.12 -0.05 -10.75
C SER A 202 -27.91 -0.43 -11.60
N ARG A 203 -28.09 -0.38 -12.93
CA ARG A 203 -27.00 -0.62 -13.89
C ARG A 203 -25.79 0.28 -13.65
N TYR A 204 -26.03 1.54 -13.28
CA TYR A 204 -24.97 2.49 -12.97
C TYR A 204 -24.05 1.99 -11.85
N HIS A 205 -24.62 1.54 -10.73
CA HIS A 205 -23.82 1.05 -9.61
C HIS A 205 -23.13 -0.28 -9.89
N LEU A 206 -23.76 -1.15 -10.69
CA LEU A 206 -23.14 -2.40 -11.15
C LEU A 206 -21.91 -2.12 -12.00
N VAL A 207 -22.02 -1.30 -13.06
CA VAL A 207 -20.89 -1.00 -13.95
C VAL A 207 -19.78 -0.28 -13.19
N ARG A 208 -20.14 0.67 -12.30
CA ARG A 208 -19.16 1.39 -11.48
C ARG A 208 -18.37 0.46 -10.55
N THR A 209 -19.06 -0.44 -9.86
CA THR A 209 -18.42 -1.40 -8.96
C THR A 209 -17.52 -2.37 -9.74
N ALA A 210 -17.98 -2.84 -10.90
CA ALA A 210 -17.19 -3.69 -11.78
C ALA A 210 -15.92 -2.98 -12.29
N SER A 211 -16.05 -1.72 -12.71
CA SER A 211 -14.92 -0.88 -13.15
C SER A 211 -13.86 -0.76 -12.06
N VAL A 212 -14.26 -0.41 -10.84
CA VAL A 212 -13.34 -0.28 -9.71
C VAL A 212 -12.61 -1.59 -9.40
N ILE A 213 -13.33 -2.72 -9.37
CA ILE A 213 -12.71 -4.04 -9.13
C ILE A 213 -11.73 -4.36 -10.26
N PHE A 214 -12.09 -4.07 -11.51
CA PHE A 214 -11.24 -4.29 -12.67
C PHE A 214 -9.94 -3.47 -12.61
N PHE A 215 -10.02 -2.17 -12.31
CA PHE A 215 -8.82 -1.33 -12.21
C PHE A 215 -7.96 -1.69 -10.97
N GLN A 216 -8.59 -2.09 -9.86
CA GLN A 216 -7.83 -2.53 -8.69
C GLN A 216 -7.11 -3.86 -8.96
N PHE A 217 -7.82 -4.87 -9.46
CA PHE A 217 -7.24 -6.20 -9.70
C PHE A 217 -6.29 -6.18 -10.91
N GLY A 218 -6.70 -5.58 -12.03
CA GLY A 218 -5.94 -5.55 -13.27
C GLY A 218 -4.77 -4.56 -13.21
N PHE A 219 -5.07 -3.27 -13.08
CA PHE A 219 -4.07 -2.20 -13.22
C PHE A 219 -3.22 -1.99 -11.97
N ALA A 220 -3.82 -2.02 -10.78
CA ALA A 220 -3.07 -1.75 -9.55
C ALA A 220 -2.34 -2.97 -8.99
N PHE A 221 -2.82 -4.19 -9.26
CA PHE A 221 -2.26 -5.41 -8.69
C PHE A 221 -1.63 -6.31 -9.75
N LEU A 222 -2.39 -6.81 -10.73
CA LEU A 222 -1.91 -7.83 -11.67
C LEU A 222 -0.82 -7.31 -12.61
N ILE A 223 -0.98 -6.13 -13.21
CA ILE A 223 0.02 -5.56 -14.13
C ILE A 223 1.37 -5.33 -13.42
N PRO A 224 1.44 -4.60 -12.29
CA PRO A 224 2.69 -4.40 -11.56
C PRO A 224 3.34 -5.71 -11.12
N THR A 225 2.55 -6.66 -10.62
CA THR A 225 3.07 -7.96 -10.14
C THR A 225 3.67 -8.80 -11.29
N ILE A 226 3.08 -8.75 -12.49
CA ILE A 226 3.64 -9.40 -13.68
C ILE A 226 4.91 -8.68 -14.15
N LEU A 227 4.95 -7.34 -14.13
CA LEU A 227 6.14 -6.57 -14.50
C LEU A 227 7.34 -6.90 -13.59
N GLU A 228 7.10 -7.07 -12.29
CA GLU A 228 8.15 -7.49 -11.35
C GLU A 228 8.69 -8.88 -11.67
N ARG A 229 7.83 -9.81 -12.12
CA ARG A 229 8.26 -11.13 -12.60
C ARG A 229 9.20 -11.05 -13.79
N LEU A 230 8.99 -10.05 -14.65
CA LEU A 230 9.83 -9.80 -15.83
C LEU A 230 11.07 -8.94 -15.49
N ASN A 231 11.32 -8.65 -14.21
CA ASN A 231 12.37 -7.73 -13.74
C ASN A 231 12.31 -6.35 -14.43
N GLN A 232 11.09 -5.88 -14.71
CA GLN A 232 10.82 -4.57 -15.30
C GLN A 232 10.34 -3.58 -14.22
N PRO A 233 10.46 -2.26 -14.45
CA PRO A 233 9.96 -1.27 -13.51
C PRO A 233 8.44 -1.45 -13.31
N SER A 234 8.03 -1.78 -12.09
CA SER A 234 6.64 -1.97 -11.75
C SER A 234 6.01 -0.63 -11.42
N MET A 235 5.09 -0.21 -12.28
CA MET A 235 4.29 0.99 -12.05
C MET A 235 2.83 0.74 -12.36
N ASP A 236 1.97 1.34 -11.55
CA ASP A 236 0.54 1.37 -11.81
C ASP A 236 0.25 2.37 -12.92
N PHE A 237 -0.15 1.86 -14.08
CA PHE A 237 -0.42 2.66 -15.28
C PHE A 237 -1.63 3.58 -15.18
N LYS A 238 -2.36 3.62 -14.06
CA LYS A 238 -3.41 4.63 -13.83
C LYS A 238 -2.93 5.79 -12.95
N ASN A 239 -1.74 5.70 -12.36
CA ASN A 239 -1.22 6.70 -11.44
C ASN A 239 -0.63 7.91 -12.18
N ALA A 240 -1.50 8.88 -12.48
CA ALA A 240 -1.12 10.14 -13.11
C ALA A 240 -0.46 11.12 -12.12
N TRP A 241 0.34 12.04 -12.63
CA TRP A 241 0.76 13.23 -11.89
C TRP A 241 -0.43 14.20 -11.70
N PRO A 242 -0.58 14.94 -10.57
CA PRO A 242 0.29 15.00 -9.39
C PRO A 242 -0.05 13.96 -8.30
N LEU A 243 -0.98 13.03 -8.56
CA LEU A 243 -1.33 11.97 -7.60
C LEU A 243 -0.12 11.08 -7.30
N ASN A 244 0.67 10.73 -8.32
CA ASN A 244 1.99 10.16 -8.15
C ASN A 244 3.06 11.26 -8.11
N TYR A 245 3.37 11.75 -6.92
CA TYR A 245 4.39 12.77 -6.73
C TYR A 245 5.81 12.28 -7.02
N SER A 246 6.05 10.98 -6.86
CA SER A 246 7.37 10.39 -7.07
C SER A 246 7.75 10.24 -8.54
N PHE A 247 6.78 10.44 -9.44
CA PHE A 247 6.93 10.18 -10.86
C PHE A 247 8.10 10.93 -11.50
N PHE A 248 8.26 12.21 -11.18
CA PHE A 248 9.31 13.07 -11.73
C PHE A 248 10.56 13.16 -10.84
N MET A 249 10.65 12.39 -9.75
CA MET A 249 11.84 12.40 -8.90
C MET A 249 13.07 11.85 -9.63
N ASP A 250 14.26 12.38 -9.32
CA ASP A 250 15.52 12.02 -10.00
C ASP A 250 15.78 10.52 -10.05
N TRP A 251 15.52 9.81 -8.94
CA TRP A 251 15.72 8.37 -8.85
C TRP A 251 14.77 7.59 -9.78
N ASN A 252 13.50 8.00 -9.88
CA ASN A 252 12.50 7.32 -10.69
C ASN A 252 12.70 7.61 -12.18
N LEU A 253 13.03 8.85 -12.52
CA LEU A 253 13.41 9.23 -13.88
C LEU A 253 14.64 8.44 -14.35
N SER A 254 15.68 8.37 -13.51
CA SER A 254 16.88 7.59 -13.82
C SER A 254 16.55 6.11 -14.03
N ASN A 255 15.74 5.53 -13.15
CA ASN A 255 15.30 4.14 -13.26
C ASN A 255 14.54 3.88 -14.57
N LEU A 256 13.62 4.78 -14.95
CA LEU A 256 12.84 4.65 -16.18
C LEU A 256 13.69 4.80 -17.44
N LEU A 257 14.62 5.75 -17.47
CA LEU A 257 15.52 5.94 -18.60
C LEU A 257 16.49 4.76 -18.76
N GLN A 258 16.91 4.13 -17.66
CA GLN A 258 17.77 2.94 -17.67
C GLN A 258 17.01 1.65 -18.01
N SER A 259 15.69 1.62 -17.84
CA SER A 259 14.83 0.45 -18.11
C SER A 259 14.47 0.26 -19.59
N GLY A 260 15.16 0.93 -20.52
CA GLY A 260 14.98 0.78 -21.96
C GLY A 260 13.61 1.23 -22.48
N ASN A 261 13.13 0.58 -23.55
CA ASN A 261 11.91 1.01 -24.27
C ASN A 261 10.64 1.02 -23.40
N LEU A 262 10.52 0.07 -22.47
CA LEU A 262 9.37 0.03 -21.57
C LEU A 262 9.38 1.21 -20.60
N GLY A 263 10.54 1.54 -20.01
CA GLY A 263 10.65 2.67 -19.11
C GLY A 263 10.35 4.01 -19.79
N LEU A 264 10.82 4.19 -21.04
CA LEU A 264 10.46 5.33 -21.88
C LEU A 264 8.96 5.38 -22.20
N PHE A 265 8.35 4.24 -22.51
CA PHE A 265 6.90 4.15 -22.72
C PHE A 265 6.13 4.59 -21.48
N ILE A 266 6.52 4.12 -20.28
CA ILE A 266 5.83 4.49 -19.04
C ILE A 266 6.00 5.99 -18.74
N LEU A 267 7.18 6.54 -19.00
CA LEU A 267 7.42 7.98 -18.85
C LEU A 267 6.50 8.79 -19.78
N PHE A 268 6.47 8.45 -21.06
CA PHE A 268 5.59 9.07 -22.05
C PHE A 268 4.11 8.92 -21.68
N TRP A 269 3.70 7.71 -21.29
CA TRP A 269 2.32 7.42 -20.88
C TRP A 269 1.90 8.23 -19.66
N GLY A 270 2.76 8.38 -18.65
CA GLY A 270 2.46 9.19 -17.47
C GLY A 270 2.27 10.68 -17.80
N ILE A 271 3.04 11.22 -18.75
CA ILE A 271 2.85 12.60 -19.25
C ILE A 271 1.53 12.72 -20.02
N VAL A 272 1.24 11.79 -20.93
CA VAL A 272 -0.03 11.74 -21.68
C VAL A 272 -1.22 11.64 -20.73
N LEU A 273 -1.12 10.83 -19.68
CA LEU A 273 -2.15 10.73 -18.66
C LEU A 273 -2.41 12.07 -17.98
N ALA A 274 -1.35 12.75 -17.53
CA ALA A 274 -1.46 13.99 -16.78
C ALA A 274 -1.99 15.15 -17.65
N VAL A 275 -1.47 15.30 -18.88
CA VAL A 275 -1.75 16.48 -19.73
C VAL A 275 -2.96 16.29 -20.64
N ILE A 276 -3.25 15.06 -21.07
CA ILE A 276 -4.30 14.78 -22.06
C ILE A 276 -5.45 14.00 -21.41
N VAL A 277 -5.19 12.81 -20.88
CA VAL A 277 -6.28 11.91 -20.44
C VAL A 277 -7.03 12.51 -19.25
N VAL A 278 -6.34 13.02 -18.23
CA VAL A 278 -6.99 13.59 -17.05
C VAL A 278 -7.86 14.79 -17.41
N PRO A 279 -7.40 15.81 -18.17
CA PRO A 279 -8.26 16.90 -18.60
C PRO A 279 -9.44 16.46 -19.48
N VAL A 280 -9.20 15.59 -20.47
CA VAL A 280 -10.25 15.09 -21.38
C VAL A 280 -11.33 14.34 -20.61
N MET A 281 -10.93 13.39 -19.75
CA MET A 281 -11.87 12.63 -18.93
C MET A 281 -12.62 13.52 -17.94
N THR A 282 -11.93 14.53 -17.38
CA THR A 282 -12.57 15.50 -16.47
C THR A 282 -13.59 16.38 -17.19
N TYR A 283 -13.33 16.76 -18.44
CA TYR A 283 -14.24 17.55 -19.26
C TYR A 283 -15.53 16.78 -19.58
N PHE A 284 -15.43 15.51 -19.99
CA PHE A 284 -16.59 14.71 -20.38
C PHE A 284 -17.34 14.06 -19.20
N LEU A 285 -16.61 13.56 -18.20
CA LEU A 285 -17.18 12.75 -17.10
C LEU A 285 -17.24 13.51 -15.76
N GLY A 286 -16.71 14.73 -15.72
CA GLY A 286 -16.68 15.58 -14.53
C GLY A 286 -15.62 15.16 -13.49
N LYS A 287 -15.47 15.98 -12.44
CA LYS A 287 -14.35 15.91 -11.47
C LYS A 287 -14.19 14.61 -10.68
N ARG A 288 -15.18 13.71 -10.68
CA ARG A 288 -15.19 12.49 -9.83
C ARG A 288 -14.89 11.21 -10.60
N TRP A 289 -14.63 11.29 -11.90
CA TRP A 289 -14.43 10.11 -12.74
C TRP A 289 -13.34 9.18 -12.19
N TYR A 290 -12.18 9.71 -11.80
CA TYR A 290 -11.07 8.90 -11.30
C TYR A 290 -11.42 8.22 -9.98
N CYS A 291 -11.86 8.99 -8.97
CA CYS A 291 -12.19 8.46 -7.65
C CYS A 291 -13.40 7.52 -7.68
N SER A 292 -14.37 7.69 -8.58
CA SER A 292 -15.56 6.84 -8.59
C SER A 292 -15.43 5.58 -9.45
N TRP A 293 -14.50 5.54 -10.41
CA TRP A 293 -14.45 4.47 -11.43
C TRP A 293 -13.11 3.76 -11.56
N VAL A 294 -12.00 4.40 -11.20
CA VAL A 294 -10.64 3.92 -11.51
C VAL A 294 -9.78 3.74 -10.26
N CYS A 295 -9.88 4.67 -9.31
CA CYS A 295 -9.04 4.69 -8.13
C CYS A 295 -9.42 3.58 -7.14
N GLY A 296 -8.42 2.79 -6.71
CA GLY A 296 -8.57 1.81 -5.64
C GLY A 296 -9.13 2.43 -4.36
N CYS A 297 -8.53 3.53 -3.89
CA CYS A 297 -8.96 4.31 -2.71
C CYS A 297 -10.44 4.66 -2.75
N GLY A 298 -10.88 5.15 -3.91
CA GLY A 298 -12.28 5.45 -4.15
C GLY A 298 -13.16 4.19 -4.18
N GLY A 299 -12.62 3.08 -4.67
CA GLY A 299 -13.27 1.78 -4.60
C GLY A 299 -13.59 1.30 -3.20
N LEU A 300 -12.62 1.37 -2.28
CA LEU A 300 -12.85 1.03 -0.88
C LEU A 300 -13.82 2.03 -0.22
N ALA A 301 -13.71 3.32 -0.53
CA ALA A 301 -14.62 4.35 -0.02
C ALA A 301 -16.07 4.17 -0.52
N GLU A 302 -16.27 3.80 -1.78
CA GLU A 302 -17.59 3.55 -2.36
C GLU A 302 -18.19 2.20 -1.94
N THR A 303 -17.38 1.24 -1.46
CA THR A 303 -17.84 -0.10 -1.06
C THR A 303 -17.89 -0.27 0.46
N LEU A 304 -16.72 -0.39 1.11
CA LEU A 304 -16.57 -0.52 2.56
C LEU A 304 -16.96 0.78 3.29
N GLY A 305 -16.65 1.92 2.70
CA GLY A 305 -16.91 3.25 3.28
C GLY A 305 -18.36 3.74 3.17
N ASP A 306 -19.20 3.12 2.32
CA ASP A 306 -20.60 3.53 2.10
C ASP A 306 -21.41 3.72 3.41
N PRO A 307 -21.32 2.81 4.40
CA PRO A 307 -22.05 2.93 5.66
C PRO A 307 -21.54 4.00 6.62
N PHE A 308 -20.39 4.65 6.34
CA PHE A 308 -19.77 5.65 7.21
C PHE A 308 -19.97 7.09 6.69
N ARG A 309 -20.66 7.27 5.56
CA ARG A 309 -20.86 8.57 4.91
C ARG A 309 -21.53 9.63 5.78
N GLN A 310 -22.34 9.21 6.76
CA GLN A 310 -22.97 10.09 7.74
C GLN A 310 -21.98 10.72 8.73
N LEU A 311 -20.78 10.14 8.89
CA LEU A 311 -19.76 10.65 9.81
C LEU A 311 -18.91 11.78 9.20
N SER A 312 -18.97 11.94 7.87
CA SER A 312 -18.30 13.03 7.16
C SER A 312 -18.92 14.37 7.57
N ASP A 313 -18.08 15.32 7.98
CA ASP A 313 -18.54 16.69 8.19
C ASP A 313 -18.93 17.32 6.84
N LYS A 314 -20.12 17.92 6.79
CA LYS A 314 -20.68 18.62 5.63
C LYS A 314 -20.82 20.12 5.89
N SER A 315 -20.23 20.61 6.98
CA SER A 315 -20.25 22.02 7.32
C SER A 315 -19.60 22.87 6.22
N LEU A 316 -20.11 24.10 6.06
CA LEU A 316 -19.51 25.07 5.14
C LEU A 316 -18.05 25.38 5.48
N ARG A 317 -17.67 25.25 6.76
CA ARG A 317 -16.28 25.43 7.20
C ARG A 317 -15.38 24.34 6.63
N ALA A 318 -15.74 23.07 6.80
CA ALA A 318 -14.99 21.94 6.26
C ALA A 318 -14.81 22.07 4.74
N TRP A 319 -15.86 22.43 4.02
CA TRP A 319 -15.79 22.61 2.57
C TRP A 319 -14.92 23.79 2.13
N LYS A 320 -14.96 24.93 2.85
CA LYS A 320 -14.06 26.07 2.58
C LYS A 320 -12.59 25.69 2.78
N ILE A 321 -12.30 24.92 3.84
CA ILE A 321 -10.96 24.42 4.13
C ILE A 321 -10.50 23.45 3.03
N GLU A 322 -11.33 22.47 2.67
CA GLU A 322 -11.05 21.50 1.60
C GLU A 322 -10.67 22.21 0.29
N ARG A 323 -11.45 23.22 -0.10
CA ARG A 323 -11.17 24.01 -1.31
C ARG A 323 -9.79 24.67 -1.26
N TRP A 324 -9.42 25.31 -0.15
CA TRP A 324 -8.10 25.93 -0.03
C TRP A 324 -6.98 24.90 -0.06
N ILE A 325 -7.11 23.81 0.70
CA ILE A 325 -6.09 22.76 0.77
C ILE A 325 -5.83 22.15 -0.62
N VAL A 326 -6.87 21.81 -1.38
CA VAL A 326 -6.71 21.19 -2.71
C VAL A 326 -5.91 22.09 -3.66
N HIS A 327 -6.17 23.40 -3.68
CA HIS A 327 -5.44 24.32 -4.57
C HIS A 327 -4.01 24.58 -4.06
N SER A 328 -3.82 24.71 -2.74
CA SER A 328 -2.49 24.86 -2.15
C SER A 328 -1.59 23.65 -2.43
N VAL A 329 -2.12 22.43 -2.28
CA VAL A 329 -1.39 21.19 -2.60
C VAL A 329 -1.06 21.12 -4.08
N LEU A 330 -1.99 21.51 -4.97
CA LEU A 330 -1.73 21.54 -6.41
C LEU A 330 -0.62 22.53 -6.78
N VAL A 331 -0.68 23.77 -6.28
CA VAL A 331 0.36 24.78 -6.52
C VAL A 331 1.71 24.27 -6.02
N PHE A 332 1.75 23.69 -4.82
CA PHE A 332 2.96 23.11 -4.27
C PHE A 332 3.50 21.97 -5.16
N ALA A 333 2.64 21.06 -5.61
CA ALA A 333 3.03 19.95 -6.48
C ALA A 333 3.60 20.44 -7.83
N VAL A 334 3.04 21.50 -8.42
CA VAL A 334 3.57 22.15 -9.62
C VAL A 334 4.97 22.70 -9.36
N VAL A 335 5.14 23.52 -8.32
CA VAL A 335 6.44 24.14 -7.97
C VAL A 335 7.50 23.06 -7.72
N MET A 336 7.14 22.02 -6.98
CA MET A 336 8.01 20.87 -6.71
C MET A 336 8.46 20.17 -7.98
N THR A 337 7.53 19.94 -8.89
CA THR A 337 7.82 19.22 -10.14
C THR A 337 8.73 20.05 -11.03
N VAL A 338 8.50 21.36 -11.13
CA VAL A 338 9.38 22.28 -11.86
C VAL A 338 10.79 22.29 -11.27
N MET A 339 10.90 22.36 -9.94
CA MET A 339 12.20 22.32 -9.25
C MET A 339 12.94 21.01 -9.52
N GLN A 340 12.23 19.88 -9.41
CA GLN A 340 12.79 18.54 -9.60
C GLN A 340 13.28 18.32 -11.04
N ILE A 341 12.46 18.67 -12.03
CA ILE A 341 12.85 18.56 -13.44
C ILE A 341 14.04 19.47 -13.76
N SER A 342 14.09 20.67 -13.18
CA SER A 342 15.22 21.60 -13.36
C SER A 342 16.50 21.06 -12.73
N ASN A 343 16.42 20.45 -11.54
CA ASN A 343 17.55 19.78 -10.90
C ASN A 343 18.04 18.59 -11.75
N PHE A 344 17.12 17.77 -12.25
CA PHE A 344 17.43 16.63 -13.10
C PHE A 344 18.17 17.03 -14.39
N ILE A 345 17.62 18.01 -15.14
CA ILE A 345 18.21 18.50 -16.40
C ILE A 345 19.58 19.15 -16.16
N SER A 346 19.77 19.81 -15.01
CA SER A 346 21.03 20.45 -14.66
C SER A 346 22.09 19.48 -14.10
N ASN A 347 21.81 18.16 -14.08
CA ASN A 347 22.66 17.14 -13.45
C ASN A 347 23.02 17.48 -12.00
N GLY A 348 22.04 17.95 -11.22
CA GLY A 348 22.24 18.27 -9.81
C GLY A 348 22.95 19.61 -9.54
N LYS A 349 23.13 20.48 -10.53
CA LYS A 349 23.78 21.78 -10.33
C LYS A 349 22.84 22.84 -9.77
N LEU A 350 21.53 22.70 -9.95
CA LEU A 350 20.51 23.65 -9.48
C LEU A 350 19.62 23.01 -8.43
N PHE A 351 19.62 23.56 -7.21
CA PHE A 351 18.73 23.15 -6.10
C PHE A 351 19.00 21.76 -5.51
N ALA A 352 20.19 21.18 -5.64
CA ALA A 352 20.52 19.83 -5.14
C ALA A 352 20.09 19.57 -3.68
N ASP A 353 20.52 20.44 -2.76
CA ASP A 353 20.23 20.31 -1.32
C ASP A 353 18.76 20.57 -0.99
N TYR A 354 18.11 21.46 -1.73
CA TYR A 354 16.71 21.81 -1.52
C TYR A 354 15.78 20.71 -2.03
N THR A 355 16.10 20.12 -3.18
CA THR A 355 15.29 19.09 -3.83
C THR A 355 15.09 17.88 -2.91
N TRP A 356 16.15 17.42 -2.25
CA TRP A 356 16.06 16.31 -1.28
C TRP A 356 15.19 16.66 -0.07
N ARG A 357 15.37 17.85 0.52
CA ARG A 357 14.58 18.28 1.70
C ARG A 357 13.11 18.41 1.39
N VAL A 358 12.77 19.02 0.24
CA VAL A 358 11.36 19.19 -0.11
C VAL A 358 10.73 17.86 -0.49
N ASN A 359 11.46 16.95 -1.13
CA ASN A 359 11.01 15.58 -1.38
C ASN A 359 10.69 14.83 -0.08
N GLN A 360 11.54 14.92 0.94
CA GLN A 360 11.25 14.33 2.25
C GLN A 360 10.03 14.97 2.91
N ALA A 361 9.99 16.30 2.97
CA ALA A 361 8.88 17.02 3.60
C ALA A 361 7.54 16.69 2.92
N TYR A 362 7.51 16.63 1.59
CA TYR A 362 6.32 16.28 0.85
C TYR A 362 5.94 14.81 0.99
N SER A 363 6.91 13.89 0.94
CA SER A 363 6.66 12.46 1.13
C SER A 363 6.11 12.17 2.53
N PHE A 364 6.59 12.90 3.54
CA PHE A 364 6.05 12.83 4.90
C PHE A 364 4.65 13.43 5.00
N LEU A 365 4.47 14.69 4.56
CA LEU A 365 3.18 15.37 4.69
C LEU A 365 2.11 14.68 3.85
N ILE A 366 2.32 14.53 2.54
CA ILE A 366 1.31 13.97 1.64
C ILE A 366 1.27 12.44 1.70
N GLY A 367 2.44 11.78 1.74
CA GLY A 367 2.53 10.33 1.71
C GLY A 367 2.21 9.64 3.03
N ALA A 368 2.34 10.32 4.18
CA ALA A 368 2.01 9.76 5.50
C ALA A 368 0.90 10.54 6.21
N ALA A 369 1.09 11.84 6.49
CA ALA A 369 0.15 12.59 7.33
C ALA A 369 -1.25 12.75 6.69
N PHE A 370 -1.32 13.17 5.43
CA PHE A 370 -2.59 13.28 4.69
C PHE A 370 -3.17 11.91 4.29
N ALA A 371 -2.34 10.87 4.25
CA ALA A 371 -2.79 9.49 4.06
C ALA A 371 -3.42 8.88 5.34
N GLY A 372 -3.36 9.60 6.47
CA GLY A 372 -4.03 9.26 7.73
C GLY A 372 -3.15 8.52 8.75
N VAL A 373 -1.82 8.64 8.64
CA VAL A 373 -0.83 8.13 9.60
C VAL A 373 -0.50 9.17 10.66
#